data_AF-A0A1I3NMV6-F1
#
_entry.id   AF-A0A1I3NMV6-F1
#
_cell.length_a   1.000
_cell.length_b   1.000
_cell.length_c   1.000
_cell.angle_alpha   90.00
_cell.angle_beta   90.00
_cell.angle_gamma   90.00
#
_symmetry.space_group_name_H-M   'P 1'
#
loop_
_entity.id
_entity.type
_entity.pdbx_description
1 polymer ?
#
loop_
_entity_poly.entity_id
_entity_poly.type
_entity_poly.pdbx_seq_one_letter_code
_entity_poly.pdbx_strand_id
1 'polypeptide(L)'
;MRLSAAHPSTSKKGQIPAIIWWTDFLIIALWAQELSGGLDFLSPGVLICLQTGQWWTALWMGALWVLVQEGGGNLVFGVSILFYSGMLVFFLLSKWLLEPENPLFIILFSLLLACWSWVVLSGAISFQELPARPYSPWSWIARQWAAYVFFWGTALLIYRRGGRNGRV
;
A
#
# COMPACT_ATOMS: atom_id res chain seq x y z
N MET A 1 -6.06 50.57 -25.82
CA MET A 1 -5.35 50.47 -24.53
C MET A 1 -6.01 49.35 -23.72
N ARG A 2 -5.55 48.10 -23.87
CA ARG A 2 -6.11 46.93 -23.14
C ARG A 2 -5.28 46.74 -21.87
N LEU A 3 -5.93 46.91 -20.73
CA LEU A 3 -5.36 46.62 -19.42
C LEU A 3 -5.03 45.13 -19.35
N SER A 4 -3.74 44.82 -19.29
CA SER A 4 -3.22 43.48 -19.00
C SER A 4 -3.58 43.16 -17.55
N ALA A 5 -4.62 42.35 -17.36
CA ALA A 5 -4.97 41.82 -16.06
C ALA A 5 -3.87 40.86 -15.62
N ALA A 6 -3.14 41.25 -14.58
CA ALA A 6 -2.15 40.40 -13.92
C ALA A 6 -2.78 39.05 -13.57
N HIS A 7 -2.21 37.97 -14.09
CA HIS A 7 -2.49 36.63 -13.60
C HIS A 7 -2.16 36.58 -12.10
N PRO A 8 -3.11 36.24 -11.21
CA PRO A 8 -2.76 35.99 -9.82
C PRO A 8 -1.89 34.73 -9.78
N SER A 9 -0.62 34.91 -9.44
CA SER A 9 0.29 33.82 -9.11
C SER A 9 -0.28 33.07 -7.92
N THR A 10 -0.89 31.92 -8.17
CA THR A 10 -1.38 31.02 -7.13
C THR A 10 -0.19 30.56 -6.30
N SER A 11 -0.12 31.08 -5.08
CA SER A 11 0.88 30.74 -4.07
C SER A 11 0.89 29.22 -3.82
N LYS A 12 1.94 28.52 -4.30
CA LYS A 12 2.29 27.11 -3.99
C LYS A 12 2.72 26.93 -2.52
N LYS A 13 2.00 27.48 -1.55
CA LYS A 13 2.34 27.31 -0.13
C LYS A 13 1.72 26.03 0.40
N GLY A 14 2.55 25.00 0.61
CA GLY A 14 2.20 23.78 1.36
C GLY A 14 2.19 22.46 0.58
N GLN A 15 2.70 22.41 -0.65
CA GLN A 15 2.72 21.17 -1.44
C GLN A 15 4.01 20.37 -1.21
N ILE A 16 3.88 19.09 -0.87
CA ILE A 16 5.02 18.18 -0.75
C ILE A 16 5.39 17.69 -2.16
N PRO A 17 6.64 17.85 -2.63
CA PRO A 17 7.07 17.28 -3.91
C PRO A 17 6.88 15.76 -3.93
N ALA A 18 6.40 15.22 -5.05
CA ALA A 18 6.09 13.80 -5.18
C ALA A 18 7.29 12.89 -4.85
N ILE A 19 8.49 13.28 -5.26
CA ILE A 19 9.73 12.56 -4.96
C ILE A 19 9.95 12.48 -3.45
N ILE A 20 9.87 13.61 -2.74
CA ILE A 20 10.06 13.68 -1.29
C ILE A 20 9.02 12.79 -0.59
N TRP A 21 7.75 12.90 -0.99
CA TRP A 21 6.69 12.08 -0.43
C TRP A 21 6.96 10.57 -0.56
N TRP A 22 7.28 10.10 -1.78
CA TRP A 22 7.49 8.68 -2.02
C TRP A 22 8.78 8.17 -1.40
N THR A 23 9.84 8.98 -1.33
CA THR A 23 11.08 8.65 -0.62
C THR A 23 10.86 8.52 0.88
N ASP A 24 10.19 9.49 1.51
CA ASP A 24 9.87 9.46 2.94
C ASP A 24 8.95 8.27 3.25
N PHE A 25 7.93 8.04 2.41
CA PHE A 25 7.05 6.88 2.53
C PHE A 25 7.83 5.57 2.51
N LEU A 26 8.74 5.39 1.53
CA LEU A 26 9.56 4.18 1.41
C LEU A 26 10.40 3.97 2.66
N ILE A 27 11.11 5.00 3.13
CA ILE A 27 11.97 4.91 4.32
C ILE A 27 11.12 4.48 5.53
N ILE A 28 10.01 5.17 5.78
CA ILE A 28 9.14 4.87 6.93
C ILE A 28 8.55 3.45 6.80
N ALA A 29 8.11 3.04 5.62
CA ALA A 29 7.56 1.71 5.39
C ALA A 29 8.59 0.60 5.64
N LEU A 30 9.83 0.78 5.18
CA LEU A 30 10.90 -0.19 5.41
C LEU A 30 11.23 -0.33 6.91
N TRP A 31 11.35 0.80 7.63
CA TRP A 31 11.57 0.77 9.08
C TRP A 31 10.38 0.14 9.83
N ALA A 32 9.15 0.45 9.44
CA ALA A 32 7.96 -0.15 10.04
C ALA A 32 7.91 -1.67 9.80
N GLN A 33 8.28 -2.11 8.60
CA GLN A 33 8.36 -3.53 8.24
C GLN A 33 9.41 -4.26 9.10
N GLU A 34 10.61 -3.70 9.27
CA GLU A 34 11.66 -4.24 10.12
C GLU A 34 11.21 -4.35 11.59
N LEU A 35 10.64 -3.27 12.15
CA LEU A 35 10.19 -3.23 13.55
C LEU A 35 9.01 -4.17 13.84
N SER A 36 8.19 -4.48 12.83
CA SER A 36 7.00 -5.31 12.97
C SER A 36 7.27 -6.82 12.92
N GLY A 37 8.48 -7.22 12.53
CA GLY A 37 8.84 -8.62 12.35
C GLY A 37 8.22 -9.25 11.11
N GLY A 38 8.13 -8.50 10.00
CA GLY A 38 7.78 -9.05 8.68
C GLY A 38 6.34 -8.81 8.20
N LEU A 39 5.63 -7.81 8.74
CA LEU A 39 4.39 -7.32 8.12
C LEU A 39 4.73 -6.46 6.89
N ASP A 40 4.01 -6.62 5.78
CA ASP A 40 4.26 -5.82 4.57
C ASP A 40 3.69 -4.40 4.66
N PHE A 41 4.53 -3.39 4.95
CA PHE A 41 4.14 -1.96 4.99
C PHE A 41 4.29 -1.22 3.65
N LEU A 42 4.75 -1.90 2.61
CA LEU A 42 4.95 -1.32 1.29
C LEU A 42 3.65 -1.32 0.46
N SER A 43 2.80 -2.33 0.66
CA SER A 43 1.52 -2.49 -0.06
C SER A 43 0.55 -1.29 0.05
N PRO A 44 0.43 -0.57 1.19
CA PRO A 44 -0.41 0.63 1.29
C PRO A 44 -0.02 1.74 0.30
N GLY A 45 1.23 1.84 -0.10
CA GLY A 45 1.68 2.82 -1.09
C GLY A 45 1.05 2.56 -2.46
N VAL A 46 1.00 1.29 -2.87
CA VAL A 46 0.33 0.86 -4.10
C VAL A 46 -1.18 1.12 -4.01
N LEU A 47 -1.80 0.83 -2.86
CA LEU A 47 -3.23 1.08 -2.64
C LEU A 47 -3.58 2.56 -2.73
N ILE A 48 -2.73 3.46 -2.21
CA ILE A 48 -2.93 4.92 -2.34
C ILE A 48 -2.90 5.32 -3.82
N CYS A 49 -1.95 4.81 -4.61
CA CYS A 49 -1.92 5.06 -6.05
C CYS A 49 -3.18 4.55 -6.76
N LEU A 50 -3.65 3.34 -6.42
CA LEU A 50 -4.87 2.76 -6.98
C LEU A 50 -6.12 3.58 -6.61
N GLN A 51 -6.25 4.00 -5.34
CA GLN A 51 -7.35 4.84 -4.85
C GLN A 51 -7.38 6.23 -5.50
N THR A 52 -6.21 6.76 -5.87
CA THR A 52 -6.08 8.07 -6.51
C THR A 52 -6.10 8.01 -8.04
N GLY A 53 -6.31 6.83 -8.62
CA GLY A 53 -6.42 6.63 -10.07
C GLY A 53 -5.07 6.63 -10.81
N GLN A 54 -3.94 6.60 -10.10
CA GLN A 54 -2.59 6.57 -10.67
C GLN A 54 -2.17 5.12 -11.00
N TRP A 55 -2.89 4.50 -11.94
CA TRP A 55 -2.71 3.08 -12.29
C TRP A 55 -1.29 2.73 -12.73
N TRP A 56 -0.67 3.58 -13.54
CA TRP A 56 0.68 3.31 -14.04
C TRP A 56 1.72 3.37 -12.92
N THR A 57 1.63 4.38 -12.06
CA THR A 57 2.46 4.49 -10.85
C THR A 57 2.25 3.30 -9.92
N ALA A 58 1.00 2.87 -9.73
CA ALA A 58 0.68 1.69 -8.92
C ALA A 58 1.32 0.41 -9.48
N LEU A 59 1.29 0.20 -10.80
CA LEU A 59 1.90 -0.97 -11.43
C LEU A 59 3.42 -0.95 -11.31
N TRP A 60 4.07 0.17 -11.58
CA TRP A 60 5.52 0.29 -11.42
C TRP A 60 5.98 0.15 -9.97
N MET A 61 5.27 0.78 -9.03
CA MET A 61 5.53 0.59 -7.60
C MET A 61 5.30 -0.86 -7.19
N GLY A 62 4.19 -1.47 -7.59
CA GLY A 62 3.91 -2.87 -7.28
C GLY A 62 5.00 -3.81 -7.79
N ALA A 63 5.46 -3.62 -9.03
CA ALA A 63 6.56 -4.39 -9.59
C ALA A 63 7.88 -4.18 -8.83
N LEU A 64 8.23 -2.94 -8.50
CA LEU A 64 9.44 -2.65 -7.72
C LEU A 64 9.32 -3.25 -6.30
N TRP A 65 8.14 -3.23 -5.70
CA TRP A 65 7.93 -3.69 -4.33
C TRP A 65 8.05 -5.21 -4.27
N VAL A 66 7.49 -5.91 -5.27
CA VAL A 66 7.73 -7.35 -5.47
C VAL A 66 9.22 -7.64 -5.58
N LEU A 67 9.98 -6.91 -6.41
CA LEU A 67 11.42 -7.12 -6.52
C LEU A 67 12.16 -6.89 -5.19
N VAL A 68 11.79 -5.87 -4.42
CA VAL A 68 12.37 -5.59 -3.10
C VAL A 68 12.03 -6.70 -2.10
N GLN A 69 10.79 -7.17 -2.08
CA GLN A 69 10.33 -8.20 -1.14
C GLN A 69 10.92 -9.58 -1.49
N GLU A 70 11.04 -9.93 -2.77
CA GLU A 70 11.69 -11.19 -3.20
C GLU A 70 13.22 -11.11 -3.08
N GLY A 71 13.83 -9.95 -3.33
CA GLY A 71 15.28 -9.77 -3.29
C GLY A 71 15.86 -9.53 -1.90
N GLY A 72 15.08 -8.95 -0.99
CA GLY A 72 15.47 -8.67 0.40
C GLY A 72 14.86 -9.62 1.43
N GLY A 73 13.82 -10.37 1.07
CA GLY A 73 13.08 -11.22 2.01
C GLY A 73 13.67 -12.62 2.16
N ASN A 74 13.69 -13.11 3.40
CA ASN A 74 13.94 -14.53 3.72
C ASN A 74 12.67 -15.40 3.52
N LEU A 75 11.70 -14.89 2.74
CA LEU A 75 10.41 -15.55 2.50
C LEU A 75 10.49 -16.47 1.28
N VAL A 76 9.55 -17.42 1.26
CA VAL A 76 9.31 -18.31 0.13
C VAL A 76 9.13 -17.51 -1.16
N PHE A 77 9.93 -17.85 -2.18
CA PHE A 77 9.86 -17.21 -3.49
C PHE A 77 8.43 -17.28 -4.05
N GLY A 78 7.92 -16.13 -4.51
CA GLY A 78 6.60 -16.01 -5.12
C GLY A 78 5.46 -15.63 -4.16
N VAL A 79 5.70 -15.58 -2.85
CA VAL A 79 4.71 -15.07 -1.88
C VAL A 79 4.33 -13.63 -2.20
N SER A 80 5.30 -12.76 -2.49
CA SER A 80 5.00 -11.36 -2.76
C SER A 80 4.25 -11.23 -4.09
N ILE A 81 4.65 -11.98 -5.13
CA ILE A 81 3.97 -11.99 -6.43
C ILE A 81 2.49 -12.33 -6.26
N LEU A 82 2.17 -13.39 -5.53
CA LEU A 82 0.79 -13.84 -5.32
C LEU A 82 0.00 -12.86 -4.43
N PHE A 83 0.65 -12.29 -3.42
CA PHE A 83 0.05 -11.28 -2.56
C PHE A 83 -0.34 -10.02 -3.34
N TYR A 84 0.62 -9.40 -4.06
CA TYR A 84 0.39 -8.17 -4.82
C TYR A 84 -0.57 -8.38 -6.00
N SER A 85 -0.54 -9.54 -6.65
CA SER A 85 -1.51 -9.90 -7.70
C SER A 85 -2.92 -10.05 -7.12
N GLY A 86 -3.07 -10.77 -6.01
CA GLY A 86 -4.36 -10.91 -5.33
C GLY A 86 -4.90 -9.58 -4.81
N MET A 87 -4.03 -8.73 -4.27
CA MET A 87 -4.38 -7.35 -3.87
C MET A 87 -4.98 -6.55 -5.03
N LEU A 88 -4.36 -6.61 -6.21
CA LEU A 88 -4.84 -5.90 -7.40
C LEU A 88 -6.21 -6.45 -7.86
N VAL A 89 -6.36 -7.78 -7.90
CA VAL A 89 -7.65 -8.42 -8.24
C VAL A 89 -8.74 -8.03 -7.25
N PHE A 90 -8.47 -8.14 -5.95
CA PHE A 90 -9.44 -7.74 -4.92
C PHE A 90 -9.78 -6.27 -5.01
N PHE A 91 -8.81 -5.39 -5.25
CA PHE A 91 -9.10 -3.97 -5.41
C PHE A 91 -10.05 -3.73 -6.58
N LEU A 92 -9.80 -4.38 -7.71
CA LEU A 92 -10.66 -4.29 -8.89
C LEU A 92 -12.06 -4.83 -8.66
N LEU A 93 -12.25 -5.82 -7.80
CA LEU A 93 -13.56 -6.35 -7.43
C LEU A 93 -14.27 -5.46 -6.39
N SER A 94 -13.55 -5.05 -5.35
CA SER A 94 -14.11 -4.27 -4.24
C SER A 94 -14.48 -2.85 -4.61
N LYS A 95 -13.80 -2.22 -5.59
CA LYS A 95 -14.14 -0.85 -6.03
C LYS A 95 -15.55 -0.72 -6.63
N TRP A 96 -16.15 -1.83 -7.08
CA TRP A 96 -17.54 -1.85 -7.58
C TRP A 96 -18.56 -1.93 -6.45
N LEU A 97 -18.18 -2.50 -5.30
CA LEU A 97 -19.04 -2.69 -4.14
C LEU A 97 -18.96 -1.51 -3.17
N LEU A 98 -17.78 -0.91 -3.04
CA LEU A 98 -17.47 0.14 -2.07
C LEU A 98 -16.68 1.25 -2.76
N GLU A 99 -17.07 2.50 -2.50
CA GLU A 99 -16.31 3.66 -2.96
C GLU A 99 -14.92 3.67 -2.31
N PRO A 100 -13.83 3.73 -3.08
CA PRO A 100 -12.46 3.74 -2.53
C PRO A 100 -12.16 4.94 -1.64
N GLU A 101 -13.02 5.97 -1.67
CA GLU A 101 -12.91 7.17 -0.85
C GLU A 101 -13.48 7.02 0.56
N ASN A 102 -14.36 6.03 0.76
CA ASN A 102 -15.03 5.78 2.02
C ASN A 102 -14.04 5.14 3.02
N PRO A 103 -13.92 5.65 4.27
CA PRO A 103 -13.06 5.04 5.29
C PRO A 103 -13.40 3.57 5.59
N LEU A 104 -14.66 3.13 5.40
CA LEU A 104 -15.05 1.73 5.52
C LEU A 104 -14.34 0.84 4.49
N PHE A 105 -14.00 1.37 3.31
CA PHE A 105 -13.19 0.66 2.32
C PHE A 105 -11.85 0.27 2.92
N ILE A 106 -11.16 1.20 3.58
CA ILE A 106 -9.86 0.93 4.21
C ILE A 106 -9.98 -0.17 5.25
N ILE A 107 -11.00 -0.10 6.13
CA ILE A 107 -11.17 -1.06 7.23
C ILE A 107 -11.44 -2.47 6.71
N LEU A 108 -12.39 -2.61 5.79
CA LEU A 108 -12.81 -3.91 5.26
C LEU A 108 -11.78 -4.49 4.29
N PHE A 109 -11.19 -3.65 3.44
CA PHE A 109 -10.16 -4.09 2.50
C PHE A 109 -8.86 -4.47 3.22
N SER A 110 -8.50 -3.76 4.30
CA SER A 110 -7.39 -4.17 5.18
C SER A 110 -7.64 -5.55 5.78
N LEU A 111 -8.88 -5.85 6.18
CA LEU A 111 -9.21 -7.15 6.75
C LEU A 111 -9.09 -8.26 5.70
N LEU A 112 -9.62 -8.00 4.50
CA LEU A 112 -9.49 -8.89 3.35
C LEU A 112 -8.02 -9.18 3.03
N LEU A 113 -7.18 -8.15 2.96
CA LEU A 113 -5.74 -8.31 2.70
C LEU A 113 -5.01 -9.01 3.84
N ALA A 114 -5.38 -8.76 5.10
CA ALA A 114 -4.79 -9.47 6.24
C ALA A 114 -5.08 -10.97 6.16
N CYS A 115 -6.33 -11.36 5.87
CA CYS A 115 -6.70 -12.74 5.62
C CYS A 115 -5.95 -13.32 4.40
N TRP A 116 -5.88 -12.57 3.30
CA TRP A 116 -5.17 -13.00 2.10
C TRP A 116 -3.67 -13.22 2.35
N SER A 117 -3.02 -12.32 3.09
CA SER A 117 -1.60 -12.45 3.45
C SER A 117 -1.33 -13.77 4.16
N TRP A 118 -2.23 -14.16 5.07
CA TRP A 118 -2.13 -15.43 5.77
C TRP A 118 -2.34 -16.63 4.84
N VAL A 119 -3.34 -16.58 3.96
CA VAL A 119 -3.63 -17.65 2.99
C VAL A 119 -2.46 -17.87 2.04
N VAL A 120 -1.93 -16.80 1.43
CA VAL A 120 -0.79 -16.88 0.50
C VAL A 120 0.42 -17.48 1.20
N LEU A 121 0.75 -16.98 2.38
CA LEU A 121 1.92 -17.39 3.13
C LEU A 121 1.81 -18.84 3.63
N SER A 122 0.63 -19.23 4.13
CA SER A 122 0.38 -20.59 4.57
C SER A 122 0.38 -21.56 3.38
N GLY A 123 -0.24 -21.17 2.26
CA GLY A 123 -0.23 -21.96 1.03
C GLY A 123 1.19 -22.17 0.51
N ALA A 124 2.00 -21.12 0.45
CA ALA A 124 3.39 -21.18 0.02
C ALA A 124 4.24 -22.11 0.91
N ILE A 125 4.08 -22.02 2.23
CA ILE A 125 4.75 -22.92 3.19
C ILE A 125 4.36 -24.37 2.94
N SER A 126 3.06 -24.65 2.77
CA SER A 126 2.57 -26.00 2.50
C SER A 126 3.09 -26.56 1.18
N PHE A 127 3.16 -25.75 0.12
CA PHE A 127 3.69 -26.19 -1.18
C PHE A 127 5.20 -26.46 -1.16
N GLN A 128 5.93 -25.87 -0.22
CA GLN A 128 7.37 -26.08 -0.07
C GLN A 128 7.72 -27.10 1.01
N GLU A 129 6.71 -27.78 1.58
CA GLU A 129 6.88 -28.79 2.63
C GLU A 129 7.71 -28.27 3.83
N LEU A 130 7.69 -26.95 4.04
CA LEU A 130 8.38 -26.32 5.16
C LEU A 130 7.62 -26.62 6.46
N PRO A 131 8.33 -26.71 7.62
CA PRO A 131 7.69 -26.97 8.89
C PRO A 131 6.57 -25.96 9.15
N ALA A 132 5.42 -26.48 9.56
CA ALA A 132 4.23 -25.68 9.80
C ALA A 132 4.51 -24.55 10.81
N ARG A 133 3.95 -23.37 10.54
CA ARG A 133 4.10 -22.22 11.45
C ARG A 133 3.50 -22.54 12.82
N PRO A 134 4.21 -22.26 13.92
CA PRO A 134 3.69 -22.42 15.27
C PRO A 134 2.69 -21.32 15.69
N TYR A 135 2.55 -20.24 14.89
CA TYR A 135 1.73 -19.09 15.26
C TYR A 135 0.26 -19.27 14.88
N SER A 136 -0.62 -18.91 15.82
CA SER A 136 -2.07 -18.85 15.59
C SER A 136 -2.40 -17.88 14.44
N PRO A 137 -3.28 -18.26 13.49
CA PRO A 137 -3.66 -17.41 12.35
C PRO A 137 -4.23 -16.07 12.80
N TRP A 138 -4.99 -16.08 13.90
CA TRP A 138 -5.73 -14.92 14.37
C TRP A 138 -4.82 -13.79 14.86
N SER A 139 -3.70 -14.10 15.52
CA SER A 139 -2.79 -13.07 16.01
C SER A 139 -1.97 -12.43 14.89
N TRP A 140 -1.71 -13.16 13.80
CA TRP A 140 -1.12 -12.61 12.59
C TRP A 140 -2.09 -11.68 11.88
N ILE A 141 -3.30 -12.18 11.58
CA ILE A 141 -4.33 -11.43 10.86
C ILE A 141 -4.70 -10.16 11.62
N ALA A 142 -4.88 -10.22 12.94
CA ALA A 142 -5.22 -9.05 13.74
C ALA A 142 -4.13 -7.97 13.71
N ARG A 143 -2.85 -8.36 13.80
CA ARG A 143 -1.72 -7.42 13.72
C ARG A 143 -1.59 -6.81 12.33
N GLN A 144 -1.67 -7.62 11.27
CA GLN A 144 -1.62 -7.14 9.88
C GLN A 144 -2.78 -6.19 9.58
N TRP A 145 -3.99 -6.55 10.01
CA TRP A 145 -5.18 -5.74 9.84
C TRP A 145 -5.04 -4.38 10.53
N ALA A 146 -4.66 -4.38 11.82
CA ALA A 146 -4.46 -3.14 12.56
C ALA A 146 -3.37 -2.28 11.92
N ALA A 147 -2.22 -2.88 11.57
CA ALA A 147 -1.14 -2.19 10.87
C ALA A 147 -1.64 -1.53 9.59
N TYR A 148 -2.45 -2.22 8.78
CA TYR A 148 -2.98 -1.69 7.54
C TYR A 148 -3.95 -0.55 7.79
N VAL A 149 -4.92 -0.73 8.69
CA VAL A 149 -5.90 0.33 9.00
C VAL A 149 -5.21 1.62 9.44
N PHE A 150 -4.24 1.52 10.35
CA PHE A 150 -3.54 2.70 10.87
C PHE A 150 -2.55 3.27 9.87
N PHE A 151 -1.67 2.46 9.28
CA PHE A 151 -0.62 2.94 8.39
C PHE A 151 -1.18 3.44 7.06
N TRP A 152 -2.05 2.66 6.41
CA TRP A 152 -2.70 3.08 5.17
C TRP A 152 -3.61 4.27 5.40
N GLY A 153 -4.42 4.25 6.46
CA GLY A 153 -5.32 5.34 6.80
C GLY A 153 -4.56 6.66 7.04
N THR A 154 -3.50 6.63 7.85
CA THR A 154 -2.68 7.82 8.12
C THR A 154 -1.92 8.30 6.88
N ALA A 155 -1.28 7.40 6.14
CA ALA A 155 -0.56 7.74 4.92
C ALA A 155 -1.49 8.36 3.87
N LEU A 156 -2.70 7.81 3.69
CA LEU A 156 -3.70 8.37 2.77
C LEU A 156 -4.18 9.75 3.21
N LEU A 157 -4.43 9.96 4.51
CA LEU A 157 -4.84 11.27 5.04
C LEU A 157 -3.77 12.33 4.81
N ILE A 158 -2.50 12.00 5.07
CA ILE A 158 -1.38 12.92 4.85
C ILE A 158 -1.20 13.17 3.35
N TYR A 159 -1.29 12.12 2.52
CA TYR A 159 -1.22 12.25 1.06
C TYR A 159 -2.31 13.17 0.51
N ARG A 160 -3.56 13.02 0.97
CA ARG A 160 -4.68 13.89 0.56
C ARG A 160 -4.50 15.33 1.04
N ARG A 161 -3.90 15.54 2.21
CA ARG A 161 -3.65 16.88 2.77
C ARG A 161 -2.49 17.61 2.07
N GLY A 162 -1.39 16.91 1.79
CA GLY A 162 -0.18 17.51 1.20
C GLY A 162 -0.10 17.42 -0.33
N GLY A 163 -0.85 16.51 -0.95
CA GLY A 163 -0.66 16.04 -2.33
C GLY A 163 -1.78 16.42 -3.29
N ARG A 164 -2.26 17.67 -3.27
CA ARG A 164 -3.15 18.18 -4.33
C ARG A 164 -2.32 18.66 -5.54
N ASN A 165 -1.44 17.79 -6.08
CA ASN A 165 -0.84 17.82 -7.44
C ASN A 165 0.22 16.72 -7.68
N GLY A 166 -0.04 15.47 -7.30
CA GLY A 166 0.81 14.32 -7.69
C GLY A 166 0.60 13.82 -9.13
N ARG A 167 0.11 14.66 -10.06
CA ARG A 167 0.09 14.30 -11.48
C ARG A 167 1.51 14.46 -12.03
N VAL A 168 2.24 13.35 -12.07
CA VAL A 168 3.31 13.17 -13.06
C VAL A 168 2.66 12.86 -14.40
#